data_AF-A0A0D0AVN9-F1
#
_entry.id   AF-A0A0D0AVN9-F1
#
_cell.length_a   1.000
_cell.length_b   1.000
_cell.length_c   1.000
_cell.angle_alpha   90.00
_cell.angle_beta   90.00
_cell.angle_gamma   90.00
#
_symmetry.space_group_name_H-M   'P 1'
#
loop_
_entity.id
_entity.type
_entity.pdbx_description
1 polymer ?
#
loop_
_entity_poly.entity_id
_entity_poly.type
_entity_poly.pdbx_seq_one_letter_code
_entity_poly.pdbx_strand_id
1 'polypeptide(L)'
;MTSRPPTSISGFPAKILAVFPFLTVAAVYIVVVWCFYGNGLAQKLHTVCGAPVEGASFPTRIAYTNIPALDFHLCNLVTPYHGLMNTTFRPLLILFCTTLSVIAIIPFAEATREYHSKRLEIPATICMLFQFCSSAVVMPAYWFAFALTGGTTRRSDRINQGNAEALLFALVIGYVIPTVCMVVFEDPVVTAIWQFFPLFMKTAQWAHSKIRSPSIHTGSGYGTVQAMYLMIYATSVYLHVAHIWPLFNSPALVQKFIIPPTTPLDPSATSIDEGVAAFLKWNMAFTAGSTFLITLWFARNLIGLAVLILWLVSATFIMGPAAAIAGVMMWREATINAQATAKADKAR
;
A
#
# COMPACT_ATOMS: atom_id res chain seq x y z
N MET A 1 -6.98 33.78 28.63
CA MET A 1 -5.65 33.45 28.06
C MET A 1 -5.78 33.27 26.55
N THR A 2 -5.40 34.27 25.77
CA THR A 2 -5.36 34.21 24.31
C THR A 2 -4.12 33.42 23.87
N SER A 3 -4.26 32.11 23.68
CA SER A 3 -3.19 31.29 23.12
C SER A 3 -2.85 31.82 21.72
N ARG A 4 -1.64 32.38 21.56
CA ARG A 4 -1.13 32.76 20.24
C ARG A 4 -1.29 31.55 19.31
N PRO A 5 -1.80 31.74 18.07
CA PRO A 5 -1.88 30.65 17.12
C PRO A 5 -0.47 30.06 16.96
N PRO A 6 -0.30 28.73 17.09
CA PRO A 6 0.99 28.11 16.94
C PRO A 6 1.57 28.53 15.60
N THR A 7 2.79 29.08 15.62
CA THR A 7 3.55 29.39 14.42
C THR A 7 3.61 28.11 13.59
N SER A 8 2.83 28.10 12.51
CA SER A 8 2.82 27.02 11.54
C SER A 8 4.28 26.82 11.12
N ILE A 9 4.75 25.57 11.07
CA ILE A 9 6.00 25.22 10.38
C ILE A 9 5.75 25.39 8.87
N SER A 10 5.42 26.60 8.42
CA SER A 10 5.16 26.95 7.02
C SER A 10 6.44 27.03 6.21
N GLY A 11 7.59 26.79 6.84
CA GLY A 11 8.91 26.76 6.23
C GLY A 11 9.50 25.37 6.10
N PHE A 12 8.69 24.31 5.96
CA PHE A 12 9.27 23.02 5.54
C PHE A 12 9.91 23.21 4.17
N PRO A 13 11.25 23.10 4.04
CA PRO A 13 11.93 23.56 2.85
C PRO A 13 11.55 22.66 1.68
N ALA A 14 11.29 23.25 0.51
CA ALA A 14 11.08 22.54 -0.75
C ALA A 14 12.14 21.45 -1.01
N LYS A 15 13.32 21.58 -0.38
CA LYS A 15 14.40 20.59 -0.32
C LYS A 15 13.95 19.20 0.16
N ILE A 16 13.01 19.09 1.12
CA ILE A 16 12.58 17.76 1.59
C ILE A 16 11.62 17.09 0.59
N LEU A 17 10.95 17.84 -0.29
CA LEU A 17 10.17 17.24 -1.39
C LEU A 17 11.07 16.50 -2.40
N ALA A 18 12.35 16.89 -2.52
CA ALA A 18 13.32 16.22 -3.38
C ALA A 18 13.65 14.79 -2.94
N VAL A 19 13.33 14.40 -1.69
CA VAL A 19 13.48 13.03 -1.21
C VAL A 19 12.63 12.06 -2.03
N PHE A 20 11.41 12.43 -2.43
CA PHE A 20 10.51 11.49 -3.12
C PHE A 20 10.96 11.13 -4.55
N PRO A 21 11.41 12.08 -5.41
CA PRO A 21 12.07 11.74 -6.66
C PRO A 21 13.33 10.89 -6.45
N PHE A 22 14.15 11.21 -5.45
CA PHE A 22 15.34 10.41 -5.13
C PHE A 22 14.97 8.97 -4.74
N LEU A 23 13.96 8.80 -3.88
CA LEU A 23 13.45 7.48 -3.51
C LEU A 23 12.87 6.73 -4.71
N THR A 24 12.22 7.43 -5.65
CA THR A 24 11.71 6.82 -6.88
C THR A 24 12.87 6.25 -7.72
N VAL A 25 13.92 7.05 -7.95
CA VAL A 25 15.10 6.62 -8.71
C VAL A 25 15.84 5.48 -7.98
N ALA A 26 16.00 5.60 -6.66
CA ALA A 26 16.60 4.55 -5.84
C ALA A 26 15.78 3.26 -5.88
N ALA A 27 14.45 3.34 -5.84
CA ALA A 27 13.57 2.19 -5.97
C ALA A 27 13.69 1.54 -7.36
N VAL A 28 13.77 2.31 -8.45
CA VAL A 28 14.01 1.76 -9.79
C VAL A 28 15.33 1.01 -9.82
N TYR A 29 16.40 1.61 -9.32
CA TYR A 29 17.71 0.96 -9.30
C TYR A 29 17.70 -0.31 -8.43
N ILE A 30 17.24 -0.24 -7.18
CA ILE A 30 17.31 -1.35 -6.24
C ILE A 30 16.30 -2.45 -6.58
N VAL A 31 15.05 -2.11 -6.84
CA VAL A 31 13.98 -3.10 -7.03
C VAL A 31 14.01 -3.67 -8.45
N VAL A 32 14.15 -2.82 -9.47
CA VAL A 32 14.12 -3.26 -10.88
C VAL A 32 15.51 -3.71 -11.32
N VAL A 33 16.51 -2.84 -11.31
CA VAL A 33 17.83 -3.19 -11.87
C VAL A 33 18.51 -4.26 -11.04
N TRP A 34 18.59 -4.07 -9.73
CA TRP A 34 19.36 -4.96 -8.87
C TRP A 34 18.56 -6.21 -8.46
N CYS A 35 17.40 -6.09 -7.84
CA CYS A 35 16.66 -7.26 -7.35
C CYS A 35 16.05 -8.08 -8.48
N PHE A 36 15.44 -7.43 -9.48
CA PHE A 36 14.74 -8.15 -10.54
C PHE A 36 15.71 -8.68 -11.60
N TYR A 37 16.61 -7.85 -12.14
CA TYR A 37 17.57 -8.29 -13.16
C TYR A 37 18.89 -8.80 -12.57
N GLY A 38 19.49 -8.08 -11.62
CA GLY A 38 20.81 -8.40 -11.07
C GLY A 38 20.87 -9.74 -10.32
N ASN A 39 19.81 -10.10 -9.57
CA ASN A 39 19.73 -11.39 -8.87
C ASN A 39 19.25 -12.55 -9.78
N GLY A 40 19.07 -12.32 -11.08
CA GLY A 40 18.63 -13.35 -12.03
C GLY A 40 17.14 -13.71 -11.98
N LEU A 41 16.32 -12.96 -11.24
CA LEU A 41 14.89 -13.28 -11.06
C LEU A 41 14.13 -13.17 -12.39
N ALA A 42 14.37 -12.12 -13.16
CA ALA A 42 13.75 -11.92 -14.48
C ALA A 42 14.02 -13.10 -15.43
N GLN A 43 15.26 -13.59 -15.45
CA GLN A 43 15.69 -14.71 -16.30
C GLN A 43 15.00 -16.01 -15.85
N LYS A 44 14.93 -16.28 -14.55
CA LYS A 44 14.25 -17.47 -14.03
C LYS A 44 12.75 -17.43 -14.31
N LEU A 45 12.10 -16.28 -14.11
CA LEU A 45 10.69 -16.09 -14.45
C LEU A 45 10.46 -16.24 -15.96
N HIS A 46 11.38 -15.74 -16.80
CA HIS A 46 11.31 -15.95 -18.24
C HIS A 46 11.41 -17.43 -18.61
N THR A 47 12.29 -18.21 -17.95
CA THR A 47 12.37 -19.66 -18.16
C THR A 47 11.07 -20.37 -17.79
N VAL A 48 10.45 -20.00 -16.67
CA VAL A 48 9.18 -20.58 -16.22
C VAL A 48 8.02 -20.18 -17.13
N CYS A 49 7.87 -18.87 -17.37
CA CYS A 49 6.71 -18.33 -18.07
C CYS A 49 6.81 -18.43 -19.59
N GLY A 50 8.02 -18.56 -20.13
CA GLY A 50 8.29 -18.79 -21.55
C GLY A 50 8.18 -20.25 -21.99
N ALA A 51 8.10 -21.19 -21.05
CA ALA A 51 7.91 -22.60 -21.37
C ALA A 51 6.56 -22.83 -22.10
N PRO A 52 6.46 -23.81 -23.01
CA PRO A 52 5.19 -24.26 -23.57
C PRO A 52 4.22 -24.68 -22.45
N VAL A 53 2.92 -24.38 -22.60
CA VAL A 53 1.90 -24.81 -21.61
C VAL A 53 1.84 -26.35 -21.56
N GLU A 54 1.87 -26.97 -22.74
CA GLU A 54 1.91 -28.43 -22.89
C GLU A 54 3.26 -28.96 -22.38
N GLY A 55 3.25 -29.60 -21.21
CA GLY A 55 4.45 -30.18 -20.59
C GLY A 55 5.17 -29.27 -19.60
N ALA A 56 4.64 -28.09 -19.28
CA ALA A 56 5.19 -27.28 -18.19
C ALA A 56 5.04 -28.01 -16.85
N SER A 57 6.16 -28.15 -16.11
CA SER A 57 6.16 -28.65 -14.73
C SER A 57 5.80 -27.57 -13.70
N PHE A 58 5.49 -26.36 -14.15
CA PHE A 58 5.26 -25.20 -13.28
C PHE A 58 3.76 -24.93 -13.12
N PRO A 59 3.18 -25.04 -11.91
CA PRO A 59 1.73 -24.88 -11.69
C PRO A 59 1.17 -23.53 -12.14
N THR A 60 2.01 -22.48 -12.17
CA THR A 60 1.61 -21.12 -12.57
C THR A 60 1.69 -20.87 -14.08
N ARG A 61 2.27 -21.82 -14.85
CA ARG A 61 2.34 -21.72 -16.30
C ARG A 61 1.12 -22.40 -16.94
N ILE A 62 0.03 -21.64 -17.02
CA ILE A 62 -1.24 -22.06 -17.63
C ILE A 62 -1.68 -21.11 -18.75
N ALA A 63 -2.69 -21.52 -19.51
CA ALA A 63 -3.34 -20.68 -20.51
C ALA A 63 -4.44 -19.83 -19.86
N TYR A 64 -4.08 -18.70 -19.25
CA TYR A 64 -5.03 -17.81 -18.57
C TYR A 64 -6.09 -17.24 -19.53
N THR A 65 -5.68 -16.91 -20.75
CA THR A 65 -6.48 -16.23 -21.77
C THR A 65 -6.40 -16.88 -23.16
N ASN A 66 -5.49 -17.85 -23.34
CA ASN A 66 -5.10 -18.42 -24.63
C ASN A 66 -4.41 -17.43 -25.59
N ILE A 67 -4.00 -16.25 -25.08
CA ILE A 67 -3.20 -15.28 -25.83
C ILE A 67 -1.76 -15.35 -25.27
N PRO A 68 -0.78 -15.89 -26.01
CA PRO A 68 0.54 -16.21 -25.46
C PRO A 68 1.24 -15.05 -24.74
N ALA A 69 1.16 -13.84 -25.29
CA ALA A 69 1.75 -12.65 -24.68
C ALA A 69 1.10 -12.28 -23.33
N LEU A 70 -0.24 -12.34 -23.24
CA LEU A 70 -0.95 -12.06 -22.00
C LEU A 70 -0.68 -13.14 -20.95
N ASP A 71 -0.68 -14.40 -21.36
CA ASP A 71 -0.41 -15.53 -20.47
C ASP A 71 1.02 -15.48 -19.90
N PHE A 72 1.99 -15.07 -20.71
CA PHE A 72 3.35 -14.81 -20.25
C PHE A 72 3.39 -13.71 -19.18
N HIS A 73 2.72 -12.58 -19.40
CA HIS A 73 2.67 -11.48 -18.43
C HIS A 73 1.91 -11.86 -17.15
N LEU A 74 0.77 -12.53 -17.25
CA LEU A 74 0.02 -13.02 -16.09
C LEU A 74 0.83 -14.04 -15.31
N CYS A 75 1.53 -14.97 -15.97
CA CYS A 75 2.46 -15.88 -15.30
C CYS A 75 3.56 -15.12 -14.52
N ASN A 76 4.14 -14.06 -15.10
CA ASN A 76 5.16 -13.25 -14.43
C ASN A 76 4.59 -12.51 -13.19
N LEU A 77 3.32 -12.12 -13.22
CA LEU A 77 2.66 -11.49 -12.08
C LEU A 77 2.26 -12.51 -11.01
N VAL A 78 1.76 -13.68 -11.41
CA VAL A 78 1.23 -14.73 -10.51
C VAL A 78 2.35 -15.52 -9.82
N THR A 79 3.40 -15.89 -10.56
CA THR A 79 4.49 -16.75 -10.06
C THR A 79 5.14 -16.22 -8.78
N PRO A 80 5.46 -14.92 -8.65
CA PRO A 80 5.96 -14.35 -7.40
C PRO A 80 5.06 -14.61 -6.19
N TYR A 81 3.74 -14.41 -6.31
CA TYR A 81 2.83 -14.59 -5.18
C TYR A 81 2.73 -16.07 -4.78
N HIS A 82 2.67 -16.99 -5.74
CA HIS A 82 2.65 -18.43 -5.44
C HIS A 82 3.96 -18.92 -4.81
N GLY A 83 5.11 -18.41 -5.26
CA GLY A 83 6.40 -18.69 -4.61
C GLY A 83 6.45 -18.25 -3.15
N LEU A 84 5.63 -17.26 -2.77
CA LEU A 84 5.53 -16.79 -1.38
C LEU A 84 4.41 -17.46 -0.58
N MET A 85 3.50 -18.22 -1.19
CA MET A 85 2.43 -18.93 -0.48
C MET A 85 2.95 -20.15 0.28
N ASN A 86 4.17 -20.62 -0.01
CA ASN A 86 4.79 -21.71 0.73
C ASN A 86 4.94 -21.36 2.23
N THR A 87 5.01 -22.37 3.09
CA THR A 87 5.05 -22.19 4.55
C THR A 87 6.24 -21.36 5.03
N THR A 88 7.34 -21.32 4.26
CA THR A 88 8.54 -20.57 4.60
C THR A 88 8.32 -19.07 4.44
N PHE A 89 7.80 -18.62 3.28
CA PHE A 89 7.67 -17.20 2.97
C PHE A 89 6.28 -16.60 3.18
N ARG A 90 5.29 -17.43 3.56
CA ARG A 90 3.91 -16.98 3.86
C ARG A 90 3.84 -15.78 4.83
N PRO A 91 4.65 -15.68 5.90
CA PRO A 91 4.64 -14.50 6.77
C PRO A 91 4.95 -13.19 6.01
N LEU A 92 5.88 -13.22 5.05
CA LEU A 92 6.24 -12.07 4.23
C LEU A 92 5.09 -11.68 3.29
N LEU A 93 4.42 -12.66 2.67
CA LEU A 93 3.24 -12.42 1.83
C LEU A 93 2.12 -11.75 2.63
N ILE A 94 1.82 -12.27 3.82
CA ILE A 94 0.77 -11.73 4.71
C ILE A 94 1.11 -10.29 5.14
N LEU A 95 2.36 -10.04 5.54
CA LEU A 95 2.83 -8.71 5.89
C LEU A 95 2.72 -7.73 4.70
N PHE A 96 3.06 -8.18 3.50
CA PHE A 96 2.93 -7.37 2.30
C PHE A 96 1.47 -7.06 1.95
N CYS A 97 0.59 -8.06 1.91
CA CYS A 97 -0.83 -7.86 1.61
C CYS A 97 -1.51 -6.94 2.64
N THR A 98 -1.28 -7.16 3.93
CA THR A 98 -1.84 -6.26 4.97
C THR A 98 -1.35 -4.83 4.79
N THR A 99 -0.06 -4.62 4.48
CA THR A 99 0.49 -3.28 4.18
C THR A 99 -0.10 -2.67 2.92
N LEU A 100 -0.25 -3.47 1.87
CA LEU A 100 -0.81 -3.03 0.60
C LEU A 100 -2.26 -2.56 0.76
N SER A 101 -3.04 -3.13 1.70
CA SER A 101 -4.41 -2.70 1.96
C SER A 101 -4.52 -1.20 2.33
N VAL A 102 -3.71 -0.72 3.27
CA VAL A 102 -3.72 0.69 3.69
C VAL A 102 -3.11 1.58 2.60
N ILE A 103 -2.07 1.10 1.90
CA ILE A 103 -1.43 1.84 0.82
C ILE A 103 -2.39 2.02 -0.37
N ALA A 104 -3.17 1.00 -0.71
CA ALA A 104 -4.13 1.05 -1.80
C ALA A 104 -5.33 1.93 -1.49
N ILE A 105 -5.84 1.93 -0.25
CA ILE A 105 -7.03 2.73 0.08
C ILE A 105 -6.74 4.23 0.17
N ILE A 106 -5.48 4.63 0.42
CA ILE A 106 -5.07 6.03 0.55
C ILE A 106 -5.40 6.85 -0.72
N PRO A 107 -4.92 6.49 -1.93
CA PRO A 107 -5.27 7.21 -3.16
C PRO A 107 -6.78 7.31 -3.38
N PHE A 108 -7.52 6.24 -3.08
CA PHE A 108 -8.98 6.23 -3.18
C PHE A 108 -9.62 7.22 -2.21
N ALA A 109 -9.20 7.22 -0.95
CA ALA A 109 -9.71 8.15 0.07
C ALA A 109 -9.43 9.61 -0.32
N GLU A 110 -8.20 9.93 -0.72
CA GLU A 110 -7.82 11.29 -1.10
C GLU A 110 -8.55 11.76 -2.37
N ALA A 111 -8.83 10.88 -3.33
CA ALA A 111 -9.61 11.21 -4.54
C ALA A 111 -11.10 11.50 -4.26
N THR A 112 -11.64 11.08 -3.11
CA THR A 112 -13.06 11.31 -2.75
C THR A 112 -13.31 12.52 -1.87
N ARG A 113 -12.25 13.25 -1.49
CA ARG A 113 -12.38 14.48 -0.71
C ARG A 113 -13.10 15.55 -1.53
N GLU A 114 -13.88 16.38 -0.82
CA GLU A 114 -14.63 17.49 -1.42
C GLU A 114 -13.72 18.42 -2.25
N TYR A 115 -12.53 18.72 -1.73
CA TYR A 115 -11.50 19.47 -2.45
C TYR A 115 -10.27 18.59 -2.69
N HIS A 116 -10.26 17.86 -3.79
CA HIS A 116 -9.09 17.10 -4.25
C HIS A 116 -8.46 17.76 -5.48
N SER A 117 -7.30 17.26 -5.90
CA SER A 117 -6.68 17.67 -7.15
C SER A 117 -7.16 16.75 -8.26
N LYS A 118 -7.73 17.31 -9.35
CA LYS A 118 -8.17 16.50 -10.51
C LYS A 118 -7.05 15.62 -11.10
N ARG A 119 -5.78 16.03 -10.93
CA ARG A 119 -4.61 15.25 -11.36
C ARG A 119 -4.42 13.93 -10.60
N LEU A 120 -5.03 13.81 -9.42
CA LEU A 120 -4.94 12.63 -8.55
C LEU A 120 -6.27 11.87 -8.47
N GLU A 121 -7.25 12.24 -9.30
CA GLU A 121 -8.59 11.60 -9.37
C GLU A 121 -8.57 10.25 -10.14
N ILE A 122 -7.40 9.61 -10.24
CA ILE A 122 -7.19 8.34 -10.96
C ILE A 122 -6.61 7.26 -10.04
N PRO A 123 -7.20 7.00 -8.86
CA PRO A 123 -6.63 6.11 -7.85
C PRO A 123 -6.49 4.66 -8.33
N ALA A 124 -7.42 4.19 -9.17
CA ALA A 124 -7.36 2.86 -9.78
C ALA A 124 -6.15 2.72 -10.71
N THR A 125 -5.89 3.73 -11.54
CA THR A 125 -4.72 3.76 -12.43
C THR A 125 -3.42 3.74 -11.62
N ILE A 126 -3.33 4.56 -10.56
CA ILE A 126 -2.17 4.58 -9.67
C ILE A 126 -1.95 3.19 -9.06
N CYS A 127 -3.01 2.54 -8.58
CA CYS A 127 -2.91 1.21 -7.98
C CYS A 127 -2.66 0.10 -9.01
N MET A 128 -3.11 0.24 -10.27
CA MET A 128 -2.72 -0.66 -11.36
C MET A 128 -1.22 -0.53 -11.67
N LEU A 129 -0.68 0.69 -11.64
CA LEU A 129 0.76 0.90 -11.77
C LEU A 129 1.53 0.23 -10.62
N PHE A 130 0.95 0.06 -9.43
CA PHE A 130 1.59 -0.71 -8.34
C PHE A 130 1.85 -2.16 -8.77
N GLN A 131 0.90 -2.77 -9.48
CA GLN A 131 1.01 -4.15 -9.93
C GLN A 131 2.01 -4.29 -11.08
N PHE A 132 2.01 -3.35 -12.04
CA PHE A 132 2.88 -3.45 -13.23
C PHE A 132 4.29 -2.89 -13.05
N CYS A 133 4.45 -1.81 -12.27
CA CYS A 133 5.71 -1.08 -12.14
C CYS A 133 6.33 -1.18 -10.75
N SER A 134 5.74 -1.97 -9.84
CA SER A 134 6.05 -2.04 -8.41
C SER A 134 5.59 -0.83 -7.58
N SER A 135 4.90 -1.09 -6.47
CA SER A 135 4.50 -0.05 -5.50
C SER A 135 5.69 0.73 -4.94
N ALA A 136 6.88 0.14 -4.87
CA ALA A 136 8.08 0.85 -4.40
C ALA A 136 8.48 2.02 -5.28
N VAL A 137 8.21 1.94 -6.59
CA VAL A 137 8.51 3.03 -7.53
C VAL A 137 7.36 4.02 -7.55
N VAL A 138 6.13 3.52 -7.63
CA VAL A 138 4.96 4.37 -7.84
C VAL A 138 4.59 5.15 -6.57
N MET A 139 4.75 4.57 -5.37
CA MET A 139 4.28 5.24 -4.15
C MET A 139 5.08 6.51 -3.79
N PRO A 140 6.42 6.53 -3.84
CA PRO A 140 7.16 7.78 -3.69
C PRO A 140 6.79 8.82 -4.75
N ALA A 141 6.60 8.42 -6.01
CA ALA A 141 6.17 9.33 -7.08
C ALA A 141 4.76 9.89 -6.85
N TYR A 142 3.82 9.04 -6.40
CA TYR A 142 2.49 9.46 -5.97
C TYR A 142 2.58 10.47 -4.82
N TRP A 143 3.41 10.21 -3.80
CA TRP A 143 3.57 11.12 -2.68
C TRP A 143 4.18 12.46 -3.06
N PHE A 144 5.12 12.46 -4.00
CA PHE A 144 5.63 13.69 -4.60
C PHE A 144 4.50 14.50 -5.26
N ALA A 145 3.69 13.86 -6.11
CA ALA A 145 2.56 14.52 -6.77
C ALA A 145 1.49 14.99 -5.77
N PHE A 146 1.18 14.17 -4.77
CA PHE A 146 0.28 14.51 -3.67
C PHE A 146 0.73 15.77 -2.93
N ALA A 147 2.01 15.85 -2.58
CA ALA A 147 2.56 17.01 -1.90
C ALA A 147 2.58 18.26 -2.80
N LEU A 148 2.95 18.14 -4.08
CA LEU A 148 2.93 19.26 -5.04
C LEU A 148 1.52 19.83 -5.27
N THR A 149 0.49 19.01 -5.15
CA THR A 149 -0.91 19.48 -5.26
C THR A 149 -1.45 20.07 -3.94
N GLY A 150 -0.62 20.16 -2.90
CA GLY A 150 -1.00 20.68 -1.58
C GLY A 150 -1.76 19.67 -0.72
N GLY A 151 -1.78 18.38 -1.07
CA GLY A 151 -2.49 17.36 -0.29
C GLY A 151 -2.05 17.25 1.17
N THR A 152 -0.80 17.64 1.48
CA THR A 152 -0.25 17.67 2.84
C THR A 152 -0.74 18.86 3.67
N THR A 153 -1.17 19.95 3.04
CA THR A 153 -1.51 21.22 3.72
C THR A 153 -3.00 21.51 3.74
N ARG A 154 -3.82 20.79 2.96
CA ARG A 154 -5.28 20.89 2.96
C ARG A 154 -5.85 20.42 4.30
N ARG A 155 -6.45 21.35 5.05
CA ARG A 155 -6.80 21.20 6.48
C ARG A 155 -8.30 21.00 6.76
N SER A 156 -9.18 21.02 5.76
CA SER A 156 -10.63 20.97 6.01
C SER A 156 -11.42 20.08 5.07
N ASP A 157 -10.75 19.23 4.29
CA ASP A 157 -11.42 18.55 3.19
C ASP A 157 -11.99 17.23 3.71
N ARG A 158 -13.27 17.28 4.07
CA ARG A 158 -14.00 16.13 4.61
C ARG A 158 -14.35 15.16 3.47
N ILE A 159 -14.48 13.90 3.85
CA ILE A 159 -15.14 12.87 3.05
C ILE A 159 -16.59 12.82 3.55
N ASN A 160 -17.57 12.97 2.65
CA ASN A 160 -18.98 12.82 3.02
C ASN A 160 -19.34 11.35 3.29
N GLN A 161 -20.46 11.12 3.95
CA GLN A 161 -20.88 9.79 4.38
C GLN A 161 -21.05 8.82 3.20
N GLY A 162 -21.68 9.24 2.10
CA GLY A 162 -21.88 8.38 0.93
C GLY A 162 -20.55 7.91 0.30
N ASN A 163 -19.58 8.82 0.17
CA ASN A 163 -18.23 8.50 -0.29
C ASN A 163 -17.48 7.59 0.70
N ALA A 164 -17.61 7.85 2.00
CA ALA A 164 -16.95 7.04 3.02
C ALA A 164 -17.45 5.58 3.05
N GLU A 165 -18.76 5.38 2.92
CA GLU A 165 -19.35 4.04 2.81
C GLU A 165 -18.93 3.34 1.51
N ALA A 166 -18.90 4.08 0.39
CA ALA A 166 -18.42 3.56 -0.88
C ALA A 166 -16.93 3.14 -0.82
N LEU A 167 -16.09 3.87 -0.09
CA LEU A 167 -14.68 3.50 0.15
C LEU A 167 -14.57 2.21 0.98
N LEU A 168 -15.32 2.11 2.07
CA LEU A 168 -15.33 0.91 2.91
C LEU A 168 -15.80 -0.31 2.09
N PHE A 169 -16.87 -0.15 1.31
CA PHE A 169 -17.36 -1.19 0.42
C PHE A 169 -16.33 -1.58 -0.65
N ALA A 170 -15.67 -0.59 -1.25
CA ALA A 170 -14.60 -0.82 -2.22
C ALA A 170 -13.42 -1.58 -1.62
N LEU A 171 -13.00 -1.26 -0.39
CA LEU A 171 -11.94 -1.98 0.31
C LEU A 171 -12.35 -3.44 0.56
N VAL A 172 -13.56 -3.69 1.09
CA VAL A 172 -13.99 -5.05 1.43
C VAL A 172 -14.16 -5.91 0.18
N ILE A 173 -14.95 -5.44 -0.79
CA ILE A 173 -15.29 -6.22 -1.99
C ILE A 173 -14.14 -6.23 -2.98
N GLY A 174 -13.48 -5.10 -3.17
CA GLY A 174 -12.46 -4.93 -4.19
C GLY A 174 -11.08 -5.40 -3.78
N TYR A 175 -10.76 -5.45 -2.47
CA TYR A 175 -9.43 -5.82 -1.99
C TYR A 175 -9.45 -7.01 -1.02
N VAL A 176 -10.21 -6.92 0.09
CA VAL A 176 -10.14 -7.91 1.17
C VAL A 176 -10.60 -9.29 0.70
N ILE A 177 -11.79 -9.38 0.10
CA ILE A 177 -12.32 -10.66 -0.39
C ILE A 177 -11.38 -11.29 -1.44
N PRO A 178 -10.97 -10.60 -2.52
CA PRO A 178 -10.03 -11.16 -3.49
C PRO A 178 -8.71 -11.61 -2.85
N THR A 179 -8.18 -10.87 -1.89
CA THR A 179 -6.91 -11.21 -1.22
C THR A 179 -7.05 -12.47 -0.38
N VAL A 180 -8.17 -12.61 0.36
CA VAL A 180 -8.47 -13.83 1.12
C VAL A 180 -8.61 -15.02 0.17
N CYS A 181 -9.36 -14.88 -0.93
CA CYS A 181 -9.49 -15.94 -1.93
C CYS A 181 -8.14 -16.34 -2.51
N MET A 182 -7.28 -15.38 -2.86
CA MET A 182 -5.92 -15.63 -3.36
C MET A 182 -5.10 -16.47 -2.38
N VAL A 183 -5.09 -16.11 -1.09
CA VAL A 183 -4.28 -16.80 -0.07
C VAL A 183 -4.87 -18.15 0.33
N VAL A 184 -6.19 -18.30 0.37
CA VAL A 184 -6.86 -19.53 0.83
C VAL A 184 -6.93 -20.58 -0.27
N PHE A 185 -7.23 -20.19 -1.51
CA PHE A 185 -7.37 -21.14 -2.61
C PHE A 185 -6.02 -21.53 -3.21
N GLU A 186 -5.00 -20.66 -3.08
CA GLU A 186 -3.66 -20.89 -3.65
C GLU A 186 -3.73 -21.28 -5.14
N ASP A 187 -4.72 -20.74 -5.85
CA ASP A 187 -5.05 -21.05 -7.24
C ASP A 187 -4.47 -19.95 -8.17
N PRO A 188 -3.70 -20.32 -9.21
CA PRO A 188 -3.08 -19.36 -10.13
C PRO A 188 -4.07 -18.45 -10.84
N VAL A 189 -5.25 -18.95 -11.21
CA VAL A 189 -6.30 -18.16 -11.86
C VAL A 189 -6.87 -17.14 -10.87
N VAL A 190 -7.11 -17.54 -9.62
CA VAL A 190 -7.57 -16.62 -8.57
C VAL A 190 -6.54 -15.52 -8.32
N THR A 191 -5.26 -15.86 -8.26
CA THR A 191 -4.17 -14.88 -8.14
C THR A 191 -4.08 -13.95 -9.35
N ALA A 192 -4.31 -14.45 -10.57
CA ALA A 192 -4.36 -13.64 -11.78
C ALA A 192 -5.51 -12.63 -11.75
N ILE A 193 -6.69 -13.07 -11.32
CA ILE A 193 -7.87 -12.21 -11.11
C ILE A 193 -7.54 -11.14 -10.05
N TRP A 194 -6.89 -11.52 -8.95
CA TRP A 194 -6.50 -10.61 -7.89
C TRP A 194 -5.57 -9.47 -8.36
N GLN A 195 -4.75 -9.67 -9.39
CA GLN A 195 -3.91 -8.58 -9.94
C GLN A 195 -4.73 -7.36 -10.41
N PHE A 196 -6.02 -7.54 -10.67
CA PHE A 196 -6.94 -6.49 -11.09
C PHE A 196 -7.78 -5.91 -9.93
N PHE A 197 -7.43 -6.21 -8.67
CA PHE A 197 -8.12 -5.67 -7.49
C PHE A 197 -8.34 -4.15 -7.55
N PRO A 198 -7.44 -3.29 -8.10
CA PRO A 198 -7.70 -1.85 -8.16
C PRO A 198 -8.93 -1.50 -9.01
N LEU A 199 -9.19 -2.28 -10.07
CA LEU A 199 -10.37 -2.13 -10.90
C LEU A 199 -11.62 -2.63 -10.18
N PHE A 200 -11.51 -3.72 -9.40
CA PHE A 200 -12.62 -4.19 -8.56
C PHE A 200 -12.97 -3.16 -7.48
N MET A 201 -11.99 -2.56 -6.81
CA MET A 201 -12.19 -1.46 -5.86
C MET A 201 -12.93 -0.30 -6.52
N LYS A 202 -12.48 0.16 -7.69
CA LYS A 202 -13.13 1.27 -8.41
C LYS A 202 -14.55 0.94 -8.84
N THR A 203 -14.77 -0.28 -9.33
CA THR A 203 -16.09 -0.75 -9.78
C THR A 203 -17.05 -0.88 -8.60
N ALA A 204 -16.60 -1.47 -7.49
CA ALA A 204 -17.37 -1.60 -6.26
C ALA A 204 -17.71 -0.21 -5.66
N GLN A 205 -16.74 0.70 -5.63
CA GLN A 205 -16.96 2.09 -5.20
C GLN A 205 -18.04 2.76 -6.05
N TRP A 206 -17.91 2.65 -7.38
CA TRP A 206 -18.87 3.25 -8.32
C TRP A 206 -20.26 2.65 -8.15
N ALA A 207 -20.37 1.32 -8.06
CA ALA A 207 -21.64 0.61 -7.88
C ALA A 207 -22.33 1.03 -6.57
N HIS A 208 -21.58 1.08 -5.46
CA HIS A 208 -22.11 1.55 -4.17
C HIS A 208 -22.61 3.00 -4.26
N SER A 209 -21.85 3.89 -4.90
CA SER A 209 -22.26 5.29 -5.09
C SER A 209 -23.52 5.46 -5.96
N LYS A 210 -23.90 4.47 -6.77
CA LYS A 210 -25.18 4.47 -7.51
C LYS A 210 -26.36 4.10 -6.61
N ILE A 211 -26.16 3.18 -5.68
CA ILE A 211 -27.18 2.77 -4.70
C ILE A 211 -27.36 3.87 -3.65
N ARG A 212 -26.24 4.42 -3.17
CA ARG A 212 -26.22 5.44 -2.11
C ARG A 212 -25.46 6.67 -2.58
N SER A 213 -26.18 7.56 -3.27
CA SER A 213 -25.57 8.75 -3.86
C SER A 213 -24.88 9.64 -2.82
N PRO A 214 -23.60 10.00 -3.03
CA PRO A 214 -22.88 10.98 -2.21
C PRO A 214 -23.55 12.36 -2.18
N SER A 215 -24.33 12.72 -3.21
CA SER A 215 -25.03 14.01 -3.28
C SER A 215 -26.21 14.13 -2.29
N ILE A 216 -26.78 12.99 -1.88
CA ILE A 216 -27.90 12.94 -0.92
C ILE A 216 -27.34 12.81 0.50
N HIS A 217 -26.26 12.04 0.67
CA HIS A 217 -25.65 11.74 1.97
C HIS A 217 -24.45 12.64 2.25
N THR A 218 -24.71 13.94 2.35
CA THR A 218 -23.69 15.00 2.51
C THR A 218 -23.15 15.13 3.94
N GLY A 219 -23.70 14.37 4.89
CA GLY A 219 -23.21 14.32 6.27
C GLY A 219 -21.74 13.91 6.39
N SER A 220 -21.14 14.12 7.56
CA SER A 220 -19.73 13.78 7.79
C SER A 220 -19.51 12.27 7.71
N GLY A 221 -18.60 11.83 6.83
CA GLY A 221 -18.18 10.44 6.70
C GLY A 221 -17.15 9.98 7.73
N TYR A 222 -16.79 10.85 8.68
CA TYR A 222 -15.69 10.64 9.63
C TYR A 222 -15.75 9.28 10.35
N GLY A 223 -16.90 8.92 10.93
CA GLY A 223 -17.05 7.66 11.67
C GLY A 223 -16.80 6.43 10.79
N THR A 224 -17.27 6.45 9.55
CA THR A 224 -17.09 5.37 8.58
C THR A 224 -15.62 5.25 8.14
N VAL A 225 -14.96 6.39 7.89
CA VAL A 225 -13.52 6.39 7.56
C VAL A 225 -12.68 5.89 8.74
N GLN A 226 -13.03 6.25 9.99
CA GLN A 226 -12.38 5.70 11.19
C GLN A 226 -12.58 4.18 11.27
N ALA A 227 -13.81 3.69 11.09
CA ALA A 227 -14.10 2.26 11.11
C ALA A 227 -13.31 1.50 10.02
N MET A 228 -13.19 2.07 8.83
CA MET A 228 -12.39 1.50 7.72
C MET A 228 -10.91 1.35 8.10
N TYR A 229 -10.28 2.41 8.63
CA TYR A 229 -8.88 2.31 9.07
C TYR A 229 -8.70 1.45 10.32
N LEU A 230 -9.67 1.43 11.24
CA LEU A 230 -9.68 0.56 12.40
C LEU A 230 -9.74 -0.92 11.99
N MET A 231 -10.53 -1.25 10.98
CA MET A 231 -10.58 -2.61 10.41
C MET A 231 -9.21 -3.03 9.86
N ILE A 232 -8.54 -2.15 9.10
CA ILE A 232 -7.18 -2.42 8.60
C ILE A 232 -6.19 -2.56 9.76
N TYR A 233 -6.26 -1.66 10.74
CA TYR A 233 -5.41 -1.68 11.93
C TYR A 233 -5.55 -3.01 12.69
N ALA A 234 -6.78 -3.41 13.03
CA ALA A 234 -7.06 -4.64 13.78
C ALA A 234 -6.62 -5.89 13.00
N THR A 235 -6.90 -5.94 11.70
CA THR A 235 -6.49 -7.06 10.83
C THR A 235 -4.96 -7.16 10.74
N SER A 236 -4.27 -6.03 10.59
CA SER A 236 -2.81 -5.98 10.59
C SER A 236 -2.22 -6.44 11.92
N VAL A 237 -2.73 -5.95 13.05
CA VAL A 237 -2.27 -6.35 14.38
C VAL A 237 -2.40 -7.87 14.54
N TYR A 238 -3.59 -8.40 14.25
CA TYR A 238 -3.86 -9.83 14.38
C TYR A 238 -2.88 -10.67 13.54
N LEU A 239 -2.74 -10.36 12.24
CA LEU A 239 -1.88 -11.12 11.34
C LEU A 239 -0.38 -10.94 11.63
N HIS A 240 0.04 -9.75 12.08
CA HIS A 240 1.43 -9.49 12.48
C HIS A 240 1.80 -10.27 13.75
N VAL A 241 0.92 -10.29 14.76
CA VAL A 241 1.10 -11.10 15.97
C VAL A 241 1.11 -12.59 15.62
N ALA A 242 0.21 -13.05 14.76
CA ALA A 242 0.12 -14.47 14.40
C ALA A 242 1.33 -14.97 13.59
N HIS A 243 1.87 -14.16 12.67
CA HIS A 243 2.87 -14.62 11.69
C HIS A 243 4.27 -14.02 11.86
N ILE A 244 4.40 -12.81 12.41
CA ILE A 244 5.68 -12.10 12.48
C ILE A 244 6.29 -12.18 13.88
N TRP A 245 5.49 -12.06 14.94
CA TRP A 245 6.03 -12.15 16.31
C TRP A 245 6.82 -13.42 16.61
N PRO A 246 6.39 -14.63 16.16
CA PRO A 246 7.17 -15.84 16.38
C PRO A 246 8.59 -15.78 15.80
N LEU A 247 8.81 -14.96 14.76
CA LEU A 247 10.13 -14.78 14.14
C LEU A 247 11.11 -14.04 15.06
N PHE A 248 10.63 -13.18 15.98
CA PHE A 248 11.50 -12.44 16.90
C PHE A 248 12.23 -13.34 17.92
N ASN A 249 11.82 -14.60 18.07
CA ASN A 249 12.54 -15.58 18.86
C ASN A 249 13.85 -16.05 18.19
N SER A 250 14.08 -15.69 16.93
CA SER A 250 15.31 -16.03 16.19
C SER A 250 15.79 -14.84 15.35
N PRO A 251 16.89 -14.17 15.75
CA PRO A 251 17.47 -13.07 14.97
C PRO A 251 17.76 -13.44 13.51
N ALA A 252 18.14 -14.70 13.25
CA ALA A 252 18.37 -15.21 11.90
C ALA A 252 17.09 -15.22 11.05
N LEU A 253 15.93 -15.57 11.65
CA LEU A 253 14.65 -15.53 10.94
C LEU A 253 14.19 -14.09 10.68
N VAL A 254 14.39 -13.19 11.65
CA VAL A 254 14.09 -11.76 11.46
C VAL A 254 14.91 -11.20 10.29
N GLN A 255 16.22 -11.49 10.25
CA GLN A 255 17.09 -11.09 9.14
C GLN A 255 16.61 -11.73 7.82
N LYS A 256 16.27 -13.02 7.84
CA LYS A 256 15.81 -13.75 6.65
C LYS A 256 14.48 -13.27 6.10
N PHE A 257 13.55 -12.77 6.91
CA PHE A 257 12.19 -12.44 6.44
C PHE A 257 11.87 -10.95 6.40
N ILE A 258 12.45 -10.15 7.31
CA ILE A 258 12.09 -8.72 7.45
C ILE A 258 13.13 -7.83 6.80
N ILE A 259 14.42 -8.16 6.95
CA ILE A 259 15.51 -7.28 6.49
C ILE A 259 15.79 -7.55 5.01
N PRO A 260 15.69 -6.53 4.12
CA PRO A 260 16.10 -6.67 2.73
C PRO A 260 17.61 -6.99 2.62
N PRO A 261 18.03 -7.86 1.70
CA PRO A 261 19.46 -8.12 1.50
C PRO A 261 20.17 -6.84 1.01
N THR A 262 21.32 -6.54 1.61
CA THR A 262 22.16 -5.38 1.26
C THR A 262 23.27 -5.72 0.26
N THR A 263 23.41 -6.98 -0.11
CA THR A 263 24.34 -7.48 -1.12
C THR A 263 23.58 -8.24 -2.20
N PRO A 264 24.04 -8.22 -3.47
CA PRO A 264 23.43 -9.01 -4.53
C PRO A 264 23.41 -10.49 -4.17
N LEU A 265 22.32 -11.16 -4.51
CA LEU A 265 22.22 -12.60 -4.36
C LEU A 265 22.87 -13.27 -5.56
N ASP A 266 23.52 -14.41 -5.35
CA ASP A 266 24.11 -15.19 -6.44
C ASP A 266 23.01 -15.71 -7.38
N PRO A 267 22.95 -15.27 -8.65
CA PRO A 267 21.91 -15.67 -9.58
C PRO A 267 21.87 -17.18 -9.83
N SER A 268 22.99 -17.89 -9.68
CA SER A 268 23.07 -19.33 -9.92
C SER A 268 22.56 -20.16 -8.74
N ALA A 269 22.78 -19.69 -7.51
CA ALA A 269 22.40 -20.41 -6.29
C ALA A 269 21.00 -20.05 -5.78
N THR A 270 20.51 -18.84 -6.09
CA THR A 270 19.26 -18.32 -5.53
C THR A 270 18.04 -19.01 -6.14
N SER A 271 17.07 -19.45 -5.35
CA SER A 271 15.79 -19.94 -5.89
C SER A 271 14.88 -18.81 -6.41
N ILE A 272 13.81 -19.13 -7.15
CA ILE A 272 12.81 -18.12 -7.54
C ILE A 272 12.19 -17.49 -6.29
N ASP A 273 11.81 -18.30 -5.31
CA ASP A 273 11.15 -17.85 -4.07
C ASP A 273 12.03 -16.90 -3.26
N GLU A 274 13.33 -17.19 -3.14
CA GLU A 274 14.29 -16.31 -2.46
C GLU A 274 14.51 -14.99 -3.22
N GLY A 275 14.59 -15.06 -4.55
CA GLY A 275 14.69 -13.86 -5.40
C GLY A 275 13.45 -12.98 -5.26
N VAL A 276 12.26 -13.59 -5.26
CA VAL A 276 10.99 -12.89 -5.05
C VAL A 276 10.90 -12.31 -3.64
N ALA A 277 11.31 -13.05 -2.61
CA ALA A 277 11.34 -12.55 -1.25
C ALA A 277 12.26 -11.32 -1.12
N ALA A 278 13.45 -11.36 -1.72
CA ALA A 278 14.37 -10.22 -1.76
C ALA A 278 13.74 -8.99 -2.45
N PHE A 279 13.13 -9.21 -3.62
CA PHE A 279 12.39 -8.18 -4.34
C PHE A 279 11.27 -7.58 -3.48
N LEU A 280 10.45 -8.41 -2.83
CA LEU A 280 9.27 -7.98 -2.09
C LEU A 280 9.63 -7.21 -0.81
N LYS A 281 10.71 -7.60 -0.12
CA LYS A 281 11.22 -6.85 1.04
C LYS A 281 11.62 -5.43 0.68
N TRP A 282 12.40 -5.26 -0.39
CA TRP A 282 12.76 -3.93 -0.89
C TRP A 282 11.53 -3.18 -1.39
N ASN A 283 10.60 -3.88 -2.06
CA ASN A 283 9.34 -3.30 -2.51
C ASN A 283 8.55 -2.71 -1.33
N MET A 284 8.37 -3.49 -0.26
CA MET A 284 7.70 -3.07 0.95
C MET A 284 8.46 -1.95 1.68
N ALA A 285 9.79 -2.01 1.76
CA ALA A 285 10.62 -0.99 2.41
C ALA A 285 10.44 0.39 1.77
N PHE A 286 10.48 0.49 0.44
CA PHE A 286 10.26 1.75 -0.27
C PHE A 286 8.79 2.20 -0.22
N THR A 287 7.84 1.27 -0.36
CA THR A 287 6.41 1.58 -0.33
C THR A 287 5.97 2.11 1.04
N ALA A 288 6.28 1.39 2.11
CA ALA A 288 5.96 1.78 3.48
C ALA A 288 6.83 2.96 3.93
N GLY A 289 8.13 2.96 3.62
CA GLY A 289 9.07 4.01 4.03
C GLY A 289 8.72 5.37 3.44
N SER A 290 8.39 5.44 2.15
CA SER A 290 7.91 6.71 1.55
C SER A 290 6.60 7.17 2.17
N THR A 291 5.72 6.24 2.53
CA THR A 291 4.47 6.56 3.23
C THR A 291 4.71 7.06 4.65
N PHE A 292 5.63 6.45 5.40
CA PHE A 292 6.05 6.96 6.70
C PHE A 292 6.58 8.39 6.56
N LEU A 293 7.47 8.65 5.61
CA LEU A 293 8.04 9.97 5.40
C LEU A 293 6.97 11.03 5.10
N ILE A 294 6.01 10.76 4.20
CA ILE A 294 4.96 11.76 3.94
C ILE A 294 4.06 11.96 5.16
N THR A 295 3.79 10.93 5.95
CA THR A 295 2.89 11.06 7.11
C THR A 295 3.49 11.95 8.20
N LEU A 296 4.83 12.09 8.25
CA LEU A 296 5.49 13.05 9.13
C LEU A 296 5.09 14.50 8.82
N TRP A 297 4.69 14.83 7.59
CA TRP A 297 4.17 16.16 7.24
C TRP A 297 2.83 16.50 7.90
N PHE A 298 2.13 15.51 8.45
CA PHE A 298 0.87 15.76 9.14
C PHE A 298 1.11 16.39 10.53
N ALA A 299 2.34 16.33 11.06
CA ALA A 299 2.73 17.02 12.27
C ALA A 299 2.62 18.55 12.13
N ARG A 300 2.14 19.21 13.18
CA ARG A 300 1.95 20.68 13.22
C ARG A 300 3.05 21.42 13.95
N ASN A 301 3.77 20.70 14.79
CA ASN A 301 4.83 21.20 15.65
C ASN A 301 5.84 20.07 15.90
N LEU A 302 6.99 20.41 16.48
CA LEU A 302 8.08 19.45 16.73
C LEU A 302 7.66 18.30 17.65
N ILE A 303 6.79 18.56 18.63
CA ILE A 303 6.28 17.53 19.54
C ILE A 303 5.45 16.52 18.76
N GLY A 304 4.51 16.98 17.93
CA GLY A 304 3.71 16.11 17.07
C GLY A 304 4.57 15.32 16.09
N LEU A 305 5.64 15.92 15.57
CA LEU A 305 6.60 15.21 14.71
C LEU A 305 7.31 14.08 15.47
N ALA A 306 7.81 14.37 16.68
CA ALA A 306 8.46 13.37 17.53
C ALA A 306 7.50 12.23 17.92
N VAL A 307 6.24 12.55 18.24
CA VAL A 307 5.20 11.55 18.53
C VAL A 307 4.90 10.67 17.31
N LEU A 308 4.81 11.25 16.10
CA LEU A 308 4.60 10.45 14.89
C LEU A 308 5.80 9.55 14.59
N ILE A 309 7.04 10.02 14.75
CA ILE A 309 8.24 9.18 14.58
C ILE A 309 8.21 8.03 15.57
N LEU A 310 7.96 8.32 16.86
CA LEU A 310 7.90 7.31 17.91
C LEU A 310 6.79 6.28 17.62
N TRP A 311 5.60 6.75 17.22
CA TRP A 311 4.48 5.88 16.83
C TRP A 311 4.84 4.99 15.65
N LEU A 312 5.35 5.56 14.55
CA LEU A 312 5.67 4.81 13.34
C LEU A 312 6.73 3.74 13.61
N VAL A 313 7.77 4.05 14.40
CA VAL A 313 8.80 3.08 14.78
C VAL A 313 8.19 1.99 15.67
N SER A 314 7.62 2.36 16.82
CA SER A 314 7.13 1.38 17.80
C SER A 314 5.97 0.52 17.26
N ALA A 315 4.98 1.14 16.61
CA ALA A 315 3.84 0.42 16.04
C ALA A 315 4.26 -0.50 14.89
N THR A 316 5.26 -0.14 14.08
CA THR A 316 5.73 -1.05 13.01
C THR A 316 6.30 -2.34 13.59
N PHE A 317 7.07 -2.28 14.67
CA PHE A 317 7.60 -3.48 15.33
C PHE A 317 6.52 -4.28 16.06
N ILE A 318 5.65 -3.60 16.82
CA ILE A 318 4.66 -4.24 17.69
C ILE A 318 3.46 -4.75 16.88
N MET A 319 2.93 -3.94 15.96
CA MET A 319 1.62 -4.09 15.33
C MET A 319 1.70 -4.31 13.81
N GLY A 320 2.88 -4.11 13.23
CA GLY A 320 3.11 -4.14 11.79
C GLY A 320 2.97 -2.77 11.12
N PRO A 321 3.57 -2.60 9.93
CA PRO A 321 3.59 -1.34 9.19
C PRO A 321 2.19 -0.87 8.77
N ALA A 322 1.26 -1.78 8.41
CA ALA A 322 -0.07 -1.39 7.99
C ALA A 322 -0.86 -0.74 9.15
N ALA A 323 -0.80 -1.32 10.34
CA ALA A 323 -1.36 -0.75 11.56
C ALA A 323 -0.72 0.60 11.92
N ALA A 324 0.60 0.72 11.78
CA ALA A 324 1.30 1.99 12.00
C ALA A 324 0.75 3.11 11.09
N ILE A 325 0.64 2.85 9.78
CA ILE A 325 0.10 3.81 8.80
C ILE A 325 -1.38 4.10 9.09
N ALA A 326 -2.20 3.06 9.29
CA ALA A 326 -3.64 3.22 9.55
C ALA A 326 -3.88 4.07 10.82
N GLY A 327 -3.06 3.88 11.86
CA GLY A 327 -3.08 4.70 13.08
C GLY A 327 -2.83 6.19 12.80
N VAL A 328 -1.82 6.50 11.98
CA VAL A 328 -1.54 7.90 11.60
C VAL A 328 -2.66 8.48 10.73
N MET A 329 -3.24 7.67 9.82
CA MET A 329 -4.38 8.10 9.01
C MET A 329 -5.63 8.35 9.87
N MET A 330 -5.93 7.50 10.85
CA MET A 330 -7.02 7.73 11.83
C MET A 330 -6.81 9.04 12.59
N TRP A 331 -5.60 9.28 13.11
CA TRP A 331 -5.27 10.52 13.78
C TRP A 331 -5.40 11.76 12.86
N ARG A 332 -4.97 11.65 11.60
CA ARG A 332 -5.15 12.71 10.60
C ARG A 332 -6.62 13.03 10.38
N GLU A 333 -7.46 12.02 10.15
CA GLU A 333 -8.90 12.24 9.93
C GLU A 333 -9.59 12.84 11.16
N ALA A 334 -9.20 12.42 12.38
CA ALA A 334 -9.69 13.01 13.62
C ALA A 334 -9.36 14.51 13.71
N THR A 335 -8.13 14.85 13.32
CA THR A 335 -7.65 16.23 13.30
C THR A 335 -8.38 17.08 12.26
N ILE A 336 -8.60 16.56 11.04
CA ILE A 336 -9.37 17.24 9.99
C ILE A 336 -10.82 17.46 10.45
N ASN A 337 -11.44 16.44 11.04
CA ASN A 337 -12.82 16.54 11.52
C ASN A 337 -12.97 17.61 12.61
N ALA A 338 -12.06 17.63 13.60
CA ALA A 338 -12.06 18.61 14.69
C ALA A 338 -11.91 20.05 14.17
N GLN A 339 -11.05 20.29 13.18
CA GLN A 339 -10.88 21.61 12.58
C GLN A 339 -12.12 22.09 11.85
N ALA A 340 -12.74 21.21 11.08
CA ALA A 340 -13.93 21.58 10.34
C ALA A 340 -15.15 21.80 11.26
N THR A 341 -15.21 21.13 12.42
CA THR A 341 -16.24 21.41 13.45
C THR A 341 -16.00 22.77 14.08
N ALA A 342 -14.77 23.06 14.51
CA ALA A 342 -14.42 24.37 15.07
C ALA A 342 -14.65 25.54 14.08
N LYS A 343 -14.51 25.30 12.76
CA LYS A 343 -14.83 26.30 11.73
C LYS A 343 -16.35 26.52 11.60
N ALA A 344 -17.14 25.45 11.67
CA ALA A 344 -18.60 25.55 11.62
C ALA A 344 -19.16 26.28 12.85
N ASP A 345 -18.61 26.02 14.03
CA ASP A 345 -19.04 26.67 15.28
C ASP A 345 -18.75 28.17 15.28
N LYS A 346 -17.65 28.61 14.68
CA LYS A 346 -17.32 30.05 14.53
C LYS A 346 -18.16 30.79 13.51
N ALA A 347 -18.85 30.08 12.62
CA ALA A 347 -19.69 30.66 11.58
C ALA A 347 -21.15 30.84 12.04
N ARG A 348 -21.51 30.26 13.18
CA ARG A 348 -22.79 30.46 13.88
C ARG A 348 -22.63 31.58 14.90
#